data_AF-A0AB39NY39-F1
#
_entry.id   AF-A0AB39NY39-F1
#
_cell.length_a   1.000
_cell.length_b   1.000
_cell.length_c   1.000
_cell.angle_alpha   90.00
_cell.angle_beta   90.00
_cell.angle_gamma   90.00
#
_symmetry.space_group_name_H-M   'P 1'
#
loop_
_entity.id
_entity.type
_entity.pdbx_description
1 polymer ?
#
loop_
_entity_poly.entity_id
_entity_poly.type
_entity_poly.pdbx_seq_one_letter_code
_entity_poly.pdbx_strand_id
1 'polypeptide(L)' 'MSRTLGRIRRATGDEILVRAGRAMLPTQYAEEIREEVHAIVTRAQAVLVPTAEVDPGTLERTFTVKCRVTNLSRQHT' A
#
# COMPACT_ATOMS: atom_id res chain seq x y z
N MET A 1 -20.86 -0.53 -10.67
CA MET A 1 -19.76 -1.29 -11.30
C MET A 1 -18.57 -0.36 -11.49
N SER A 2 -17.40 -0.63 -10.89
CA SER A 2 -16.20 0.21 -11.03
C SER A 2 -15.51 -0.06 -12.37
N ARG A 3 -15.38 0.96 -13.24
CA ARG A 3 -14.73 0.84 -14.56
C ARG A 3 -13.24 0.48 -14.44
N THR A 4 -12.56 1.04 -13.44
CA THR A 4 -11.14 0.76 -13.18
C THR A 4 -10.93 -0.69 -12.77
N LEU A 5 -11.75 -1.20 -11.84
CA LEU A 5 -11.65 -2.61 -11.42
C LEU A 5 -11.91 -3.56 -12.59
N GLY A 6 -12.87 -3.25 -13.47
CA GLY A 6 -13.12 -4.02 -14.68
C GLY A 6 -11.98 -3.99 -15.72
N ARG A 7 -11.10 -2.98 -15.70
CA ARG A 7 -9.88 -2.97 -16.52
C ARG A 7 -8.79 -3.85 -15.90
N ILE A 8 -8.64 -3.78 -14.58
CA ILE A 8 -7.66 -4.60 -13.85
C ILE A 8 -7.99 -6.08 -14.07
N ARG A 9 -9.23 -6.50 -13.86
CA ARG A 9 -9.67 -7.89 -14.07
C ARG A 9 -9.36 -8.42 -15.47
N ARG A 10 -9.59 -7.60 -16.50
CA ARG A 10 -9.25 -7.97 -17.89
C ARG A 10 -7.75 -8.05 -18.13
N ALA A 11 -6.97 -7.19 -17.49
CA ALA A 11 -5.52 -7.19 -17.64
C ALA A 11 -4.84 -8.35 -16.90
N THR A 12 -5.38 -8.74 -15.75
CA THR A 12 -4.84 -9.82 -14.92
C THR A 12 -5.43 -11.19 -15.26
N GLY A 13 -6.61 -11.24 -15.87
CA GLY A 13 -7.38 -12.49 -16.05
C GLY A 13 -7.97 -13.03 -14.75
N ASP A 14 -7.96 -12.25 -13.67
CA ASP A 14 -8.42 -12.63 -12.33
C ASP A 14 -9.52 -11.68 -11.85
N GLU A 15 -10.49 -12.18 -11.06
CA GLU A 15 -11.61 -11.37 -10.58
C GLU A 15 -11.23 -10.34 -9.50
N ILE A 16 -10.03 -10.48 -8.91
CA ILE A 16 -9.41 -9.67 -7.84
C ILE A 16 -10.17 -9.72 -6.51
N LEU A 17 -11.49 -9.56 -6.55
CA LEU A 17 -12.40 -9.66 -5.43
C LEU A 17 -13.58 -10.53 -5.83
N VAL A 18 -13.86 -11.54 -5.02
CA VAL A 18 -15.00 -12.47 -5.15
C VAL A 18 -15.97 -12.29 -4.00
N ARG A 19 -17.24 -12.62 -4.22
CA ARG A 19 -18.26 -12.56 -3.16
C ARG A 19 -18.22 -13.83 -2.33
N ALA A 20 -18.01 -13.69 -1.02
CA ALA A 20 -18.12 -14.76 -0.03
C ALA A 20 -19.20 -14.37 0.99
N GLY A 21 -20.41 -14.90 0.81
CA GLY A 21 -21.59 -14.51 1.58
C GLY A 21 -21.88 -13.00 1.45
N ARG A 22 -21.81 -12.30 2.58
CA ARG A 22 -22.08 -10.84 2.64
C ARG A 22 -20.84 -9.99 2.35
N ALA A 23 -19.65 -10.57 2.31
CA ALA A 23 -18.39 -9.87 2.11
C ALA A 23 -17.85 -10.00 0.67
N MET A 24 -16.99 -9.05 0.28
CA MET A 24 -16.10 -9.18 -0.87
C MET A 24 -14.72 -9.54 -0.32
N LEU A 25 -14.19 -10.68 -0.75
CA LEU A 25 -12.88 -11.17 -0.34
C LEU A 25 -11.94 -11.17 -1.53
N PRO A 26 -10.64 -10.93 -1.31
CA PRO A 26 -9.63 -11.06 -2.34
C PRO A 26 -9.52 -12.51 -2.83
N THR A 27 -9.20 -12.67 -4.11
CA THR A 27 -8.80 -13.97 -4.66
C THR A 27 -7.40 -14.34 -4.12
N GLN A 28 -7.02 -15.60 -4.25
CA GLN A 28 -5.67 -16.04 -3.90
C GLN A 28 -4.61 -15.25 -4.70
N TYR A 29 -4.81 -15.12 -6.02
CA TYR A 29 -3.93 -14.32 -6.88
C TYR A 29 -3.80 -12.86 -6.40
N ALA A 30 -4.91 -12.22 -6.03
CA ALA A 30 -4.89 -10.84 -5.56
C ALA A 30 -4.11 -10.67 -4.25
N GLU A 31 -4.15 -11.65 -3.35
CA GLU A 31 -3.33 -11.64 -2.13
C GLU A 31 -1.85 -11.86 -2.44
N GLU A 32 -1.52 -12.79 -3.34
CA GLU A 32 -0.12 -13.06 -3.75
C GLU A 32 0.58 -11.81 -4.29
N ILE A 33 -0.11 -11.00 -5.10
CA ILE A 33 0.49 -9.79 -5.72
C ILE A 33 0.33 -8.51 -4.87
N ARG A 34 -0.37 -8.59 -3.74
CA ARG A 34 -0.82 -7.41 -2.98
C ARG A 34 0.32 -6.49 -2.57
N GLU A 35 1.37 -7.09 -2.00
CA GLU A 35 2.52 -6.34 -1.49
C GLU A 35 3.31 -5.69 -2.62
N GLU A 36 3.55 -6.42 -3.71
CA GLU A 36 4.27 -5.92 -4.87
C GLU A 36 3.51 -4.76 -5.56
N VAL A 37 2.20 -4.93 -5.77
CA VAL A 37 1.35 -3.87 -6.33
C VAL A 37 1.37 -2.63 -5.43
N HIS A 38 1.30 -2.80 -4.11
CA HIS A 38 1.36 -1.69 -3.17
C HIS A 38 2.70 -0.94 -3.26
N ALA A 39 3.82 -1.66 -3.33
CA ALA A 39 5.14 -1.07 -3.50
C ALA A 39 5.28 -0.31 -4.83
N ILE A 40 4.79 -0.88 -5.94
CA ILE A 40 4.81 -0.21 -7.25
C ILE A 40 3.98 1.08 -7.23
N VAL A 41 2.76 1.03 -6.71
CA VAL A 41 1.90 2.22 -6.60
C VAL A 41 2.56 3.30 -5.75
N THR A 42 3.18 2.91 -4.64
CA THR A 42 3.89 3.84 -3.75
C THR A 42 5.04 4.54 -4.47
N ARG A 43 5.86 3.78 -5.20
CA ARG A 43 6.97 4.35 -6.01
C ARG A 43 6.46 5.25 -7.13
N ALA A 44 5.41 4.84 -7.84
CA ALA A 44 4.82 5.64 -8.90
C ALA A 44 4.26 6.97 -8.35
N GLN A 45 3.62 6.94 -7.19
CA GLN A 45 3.17 8.16 -6.52
C GLN A 45 4.34 9.07 -6.16
N ALA A 46 5.43 8.52 -5.59
CA ALA A 46 6.61 9.31 -5.23
C ALA A 46 7.23 10.06 -6.43
N VAL A 47 7.20 9.48 -7.63
CA VAL A 47 7.66 10.16 -8.87
C VAL A 47 6.73 11.30 -9.29
N LEU A 48 5.43 11.16 -9.01
CA LEU A 48 4.41 12.15 -9.39
C LEU A 48 4.21 13.24 -8.32
N VAL A 49 4.74 13.06 -7.11
CA VAL A 49 4.71 14.09 -6.07
C VAL A 49 5.66 15.22 -6.49
N PRO A 50 5.17 16.46 -6.65
CA PRO A 50 6.03 17.60 -6.92
C PRO A 50 7.09 17.71 -5.84
N THR A 51 8.36 17.71 -6.23
CA THR A 51 9.46 18.04 -5.32
C THR A 51 9.36 19.53 -5.03
N ALA A 52 8.64 19.90 -3.97
CA ALA A 52 8.81 21.23 -3.40
C ALA A 52 10.23 21.26 -2.81
N GLU A 53 11.06 22.20 -3.23
CA GLU A 53 12.25 22.56 -2.46
C GLU A 53 11.75 23.11 -1.12
N VAL A 54 11.81 22.25 -0.12
CA VAL A 54 11.47 22.61 1.25
C VAL A 54 12.76 23.05 1.90
N ASP A 55 12.89 24.34 2.19
CA ASP A 55 13.95 24.86 3.05
C ASP A 55 13.64 24.43 4.50
N PRO A 56 14.45 23.54 5.10
CA PRO A 56 14.23 23.09 6.48
C PRO A 56 14.37 24.22 7.50
N GLY A 57 15.09 25.30 7.17
CA GLY A 57 15.31 26.44 8.06
C GLY A 57 14.09 27.34 8.24
N THR A 58 13.13 27.28 7.31
CA THR A 58 11.89 28.09 7.33
C THR A 58 10.63 27.24 7.47
N LEU A 59 10.77 25.92 7.62
CA LEU A 59 9.66 24.98 7.65
C LEU A 59 9.00 24.89 9.04
N GLU A 60 7.85 25.53 9.22
CA GLU A 60 6.96 25.28 10.36
C GLU A 60 5.86 24.26 9.99
N ARG A 61 6.07 22.98 10.34
CA ARG A 61 5.05 21.91 10.18
C ARG A 61 5.09 20.88 11.30
N THR A 62 3.93 20.30 11.58
CA THR A 62 3.78 19.15 12.50
C THR A 62 3.99 17.84 11.75
N PHE A 63 4.97 17.04 12.19
CA PHE A 63 5.23 15.70 11.66
C PHE A 63 4.64 14.62 12.59
N THR A 64 3.96 13.64 12.00
CA THR A 64 3.52 12.44 12.74
C THR A 64 4.54 11.32 12.54
N VAL A 65 5.26 10.98 13.61
CA VAL A 65 6.26 9.90 13.59
C VAL A 65 5.61 8.60 14.06
N LYS A 66 5.68 7.55 13.23
CA LYS A 66 5.23 6.20 13.60
C LYS A 66 6.45 5.32 13.85
N CYS A 67 6.63 4.89 15.10
CA CYS A 67 7.67 3.94 15.48
C CYS A 67 7.05 2.62 15.95
N ARG A 68 7.70 1.49 15.61
CA ARG A 68 7.39 0.17 16.17
C ARG A 68 8.46 -0.17 17.20
N VAL A 69 8.07 -0.40 18.44
CA VAL A 69 8.98 -0.95 19.44
C VAL A 69 9.12 -2.46 19.18
N THR A 70 10.33 -2.89 18.84
CA THR A 70 10.68 -4.32 18.77
C THR A 70 11.50 -4.65 20.01
N ASN A 71 10.90 -5.32 20.99
CA ASN A 71 11.61 -5.81 22.15
C ASN A 71 12.43 -7.04 21.75
N LEU A 72 13.76 -6.89 21.73
CA LEU A 72 14.69 -8.02 21.71
C LEU A 72 14.81 -8.54 23.15
N SER A 73 13.94 -9.47 23.52
CA SER A 73 14.14 -10.26 24.73
C SER A 73 15.38 -11.12 24.54
N ARG A 74 16.52 -10.62 25.06
CA ARG A 74 17.68 -11.47 25.36
C ARG A 74 17.23 -12.49 26.39
N GLN A 75 17.04 -13.73 25.95
CA GLN A 75 17.02 -14.88 26.84
C GLN A 75 18.42 -14.97 27.46
N HIS A 76 18.50 -14.79 28.77
CA HIS A 76 19.66 -15.22 29.55
C HIS A 76 19.15 -15.90 30.82
N THR A 77 19.31 -17.22 30.78
CA THR A 77 19.53 -18.21 31.85
C THR A 77 18.46 -18.36 32.92
#